data_AF-A0A967VRE9-F1
#
_entry.id   AF-A0A967VRE9-F1
#
_cell.length_a   1.000
_cell.length_b   1.000
_cell.length_c   1.000
_cell.angle_alpha   90.00
_cell.angle_beta   90.00
_cell.angle_gamma   90.00
#
_symmetry.space_group_name_H-M   'P 1'
#
loop_
_entity.id
_entity.type
_entity.pdbx_description
1 polymer ?
#
loop_
_entity_poly.entity_id
_entity_poly.type
_entity_poly.pdbx_seq_one_letter_code
_entity_poly.pdbx_strand_id
1 'polypeptide(L)'
;AADYFGADAPRVHIIEGEGGLTPGRVAEALAFAGTAGLSNAVVHLDWNQASIDTDAVTREGAAPGDYVQWDPMEFFYFQDWNVVEVPDGFDFGLVLAAQRRALEFDNG
;
A
#
# COMPACT_ATOMS: atom_id res chain seq x y z
N ALA A 1 -10.77 15.19 -7.58
CA ALA A 1 -10.73 15.82 -6.25
C ALA A 1 -9.55 16.78 -6.16
N ALA A 2 -8.32 16.32 -6.41
CA ALA A 2 -7.12 17.16 -6.50
C ALA A 2 -7.33 18.39 -7.41
N ASP A 3 -7.83 18.20 -8.64
CA ASP A 3 -8.06 19.31 -9.57
C ASP A 3 -9.11 20.33 -9.10
N TYR A 4 -10.09 19.89 -8.31
CA TYR A 4 -11.21 20.74 -7.90
C TYR A 4 -10.91 21.48 -6.60
N PHE A 5 -10.24 20.83 -5.65
CA PHE A 5 -9.97 21.36 -4.31
C PHE A 5 -8.53 21.87 -4.13
N GLY A 6 -7.61 21.56 -5.05
CA GLY A 6 -6.21 21.97 -4.96
C GLY A 6 -5.58 21.55 -3.63
N ALA A 7 -4.99 22.51 -2.92
CA ALA A 7 -4.36 22.30 -1.62
C ALA A 7 -5.34 21.81 -0.53
N ASP A 8 -6.64 22.06 -0.68
CA ASP A 8 -7.69 21.63 0.26
C ASP A 8 -8.29 20.26 -0.12
N ALA A 9 -7.67 19.53 -1.06
CA ALA A 9 -8.16 18.22 -1.46
C ALA A 9 -8.18 17.24 -0.28
N PRO A 10 -9.29 16.52 -0.05
CA PRO A 10 -9.36 15.55 1.03
C PRO A 10 -8.40 14.39 0.75
N ARG A 11 -7.82 13.83 1.80
CA ARG A 11 -7.08 12.57 1.69
C ARG A 11 -8.04 11.42 1.42
N VAL A 12 -7.63 10.51 0.54
CA VAL A 12 -8.37 9.30 0.21
C VAL A 12 -7.67 8.13 0.88
N HIS A 13 -8.31 7.57 1.90
CA HIS A 13 -7.82 6.40 2.61
C HIS A 13 -8.42 5.14 1.98
N ILE A 14 -7.56 4.19 1.62
CA ILE A 14 -7.91 2.91 1.01
C ILE A 14 -7.45 1.82 1.97
N ILE A 15 -8.31 0.84 2.26
CA ILE A 15 -7.94 -0.34 3.05
C ILE A 15 -8.01 -1.53 2.11
N GLU A 16 -6.91 -2.25 1.98
CA GLU A 16 -6.82 -3.44 1.14
C GLU A 16 -6.08 -4.56 1.86
N GLY A 17 -6.25 -5.79 1.38
CA GLY A 17 -5.41 -6.93 1.75
C GLY A 17 -4.58 -7.42 0.57
N GLU A 18 -3.62 -8.30 0.82
CA GLU A 18 -2.73 -8.85 -0.22
C GLU A 18 -3.49 -9.49 -1.39
N GLY A 19 -4.56 -10.24 -1.09
CA GLY A 19 -5.41 -10.84 -2.12
C GLY A 19 -6.00 -9.79 -3.08
N GLY A 20 -6.32 -8.60 -2.57
CA GLY A 20 -6.80 -7.46 -3.33
C GLY A 20 -5.74 -6.86 -4.27
N LEU A 21 -4.46 -7.07 -3.99
CA LEU A 21 -3.35 -6.60 -4.83
C LEU A 21 -3.04 -7.52 -6.02
N THR A 22 -3.53 -8.77 -6.01
CA THR A 22 -3.22 -9.77 -7.03
C THR A 22 -3.87 -9.56 -8.40
N PRO A 23 -5.08 -8.98 -8.53
CA PRO A 23 -5.65 -8.68 -9.84
C PRO A 23 -4.84 -7.60 -10.56
N GLY A 24 -4.47 -7.85 -11.82
CA GLY A 24 -3.63 -6.93 -12.61
C GLY A 24 -4.15 -5.49 -12.70
N ARG A 25 -5.48 -5.29 -12.66
CA ARG A 25 -6.10 -3.96 -12.61
C ARG A 25 -5.64 -3.10 -11.41
N VAL A 26 -5.24 -3.72 -10.30
CA VAL A 26 -4.75 -3.02 -9.12
C VAL A 26 -3.31 -2.56 -9.34
N ALA A 27 -2.48 -3.40 -9.97
CA ALA A 27 -1.16 -2.97 -10.40
C ALA A 27 -1.23 -1.80 -11.40
N GLU A 28 -2.15 -1.85 -12.37
CA GLU A 28 -2.40 -0.73 -13.30
C GLU A 28 -2.83 0.55 -12.57
N ALA A 29 -3.74 0.44 -11.60
CA ALA A 29 -4.23 1.58 -10.84
C ALA A 29 -3.14 2.20 -9.94
N LEU A 30 -2.33 1.37 -9.28
CA LEU A 30 -1.22 1.83 -8.43
C LEU A 30 -0.12 2.49 -9.25
N ALA A 31 0.22 1.91 -10.42
CA ALA A 31 1.17 2.50 -11.37
C ALA A 31 0.70 3.87 -11.86
N PHE A 32 -0.59 3.96 -12.22
CA PHE A 32 -1.21 5.22 -12.63
C PHE A 32 -1.17 6.26 -11.51
N ALA A 33 -1.53 5.88 -10.29
CA ALA A 33 -1.57 6.80 -9.15
C ALA A 33 -0.19 7.36 -8.79
N GLY A 34 0.86 6.53 -8.81
CA GLY A 34 2.24 6.96 -8.64
C GLY A 34 2.67 7.90 -9.76
N THR A 35 2.49 7.47 -11.02
CA THR A 35 2.87 8.28 -12.20
C THR A 35 2.12 9.62 -12.29
N ALA A 36 0.85 9.65 -11.87
CA ALA A 36 0.03 10.85 -11.88
C ALA A 36 0.29 11.77 -10.67
N GLY A 37 1.14 11.36 -9.72
CA GLY A 37 1.46 12.14 -8.53
C GLY A 37 0.25 12.36 -7.61
N LEU A 38 -0.58 11.32 -7.40
CA LEU A 38 -1.74 11.42 -6.49
C LEU A 38 -1.30 11.49 -5.02
N SER A 39 -0.82 12.67 -4.61
CA SER A 39 -0.22 12.94 -3.31
C SER A 39 -1.15 12.79 -2.10
N ASN A 40 -2.47 12.76 -2.34
CA ASN A 40 -3.50 12.66 -1.30
C ASN A 40 -4.04 11.23 -1.11
N ALA A 41 -3.53 10.23 -1.83
CA ALA A 41 -3.92 8.83 -1.66
C ALA A 41 -3.09 8.15 -0.56
N VAL A 42 -3.74 7.40 0.34
CA VAL A 42 -3.09 6.66 1.43
C VAL A 42 -3.66 5.25 1.47
N VAL A 43 -2.83 4.25 1.22
CA VAL A 43 -3.22 2.83 1.27
C VAL A 43 -2.78 2.23 2.60
N HIS A 44 -3.73 1.62 3.31
CA HIS A 44 -3.52 0.82 4.51
C HIS A 44 -3.62 -0.63 4.05
N LEU A 45 -2.50 -1.33 4.03
CA LEU A 45 -2.45 -2.72 3.60
C LEU A 45 -2.47 -3.66 4.81
N ASP A 46 -3.46 -4.55 4.87
CA ASP A 46 -3.47 -5.71 5.75
C ASP A 46 -2.61 -6.81 5.12
N TRP A 47 -1.38 -6.94 5.62
CA TRP A 47 -0.40 -7.93 5.19
C TRP A 47 -0.22 -8.97 6.31
N ASN A 48 -0.77 -10.17 6.10
CA ASN A 48 -0.73 -11.28 7.06
C ASN A 48 -0.41 -12.64 6.41
N GLN A 49 0.04 -12.63 5.14
CA GLN A 49 0.30 -13.76 4.25
C GLN A 49 -0.90 -14.65 3.94
N ALA A 50 -2.13 -14.23 4.26
CA ALA A 50 -3.31 -15.10 4.18
C ALA A 50 -4.31 -14.70 3.10
N SER A 51 -4.97 -15.72 2.56
CA SER A 51 -6.11 -15.63 1.64
C SER A 51 -7.12 -16.74 1.94
N ILE A 52 -8.12 -16.91 1.07
CA ILE A 52 -9.10 -17.99 1.22
C ILE A 52 -8.44 -19.38 1.07
N ASP A 53 -7.44 -19.50 0.18
CA ASP A 53 -6.89 -20.80 -0.23
C ASP A 53 -5.44 -21.05 0.22
N THR A 54 -4.73 -20.04 0.73
CA THR A 54 -3.30 -20.16 1.11
C THR A 54 -2.86 -19.14 2.17
N ASP A 55 -1.86 -19.53 2.96
CA ASP A 55 -1.10 -18.72 3.94
C ASP A 55 0.31 -18.34 3.41
N ALA A 56 0.51 -18.36 2.08
CA ALA A 56 1.74 -17.97 1.41
C ALA A 56 1.45 -17.09 0.18
N VAL A 57 0.61 -16.07 0.32
CA VAL A 57 0.11 -15.25 -0.80
C VAL A 57 1.23 -14.56 -1.58
N THR A 58 2.14 -13.90 -0.87
CA THR A 58 3.24 -13.10 -1.44
C THR A 58 4.60 -13.76 -1.15
N ARG A 59 5.68 -13.24 -1.73
CA ARG A 59 7.03 -13.77 -1.51
C ARG A 59 7.42 -13.63 -0.02
N GLU A 60 7.95 -14.71 0.57
CA GLU A 60 8.56 -14.67 1.91
C GLU A 60 10.06 -15.01 1.82
N GLY A 61 10.90 -14.00 1.96
CA GLY A 61 12.35 -14.14 1.81
C GLY A 61 12.71 -14.66 0.42
N ALA A 62 13.23 -15.89 0.35
CA ALA A 62 13.61 -16.57 -0.89
C ALA A 62 12.53 -17.54 -1.42
N ALA A 63 11.46 -17.77 -0.66
CA ALA A 63 10.36 -18.65 -1.06
C ALA A 63 9.36 -17.87 -1.96
N PRO A 64 9.00 -18.41 -3.14
CA PRO A 64 7.98 -17.79 -3.98
C PRO A 64 6.62 -17.82 -3.27
N GLY A 65 5.82 -16.76 -3.44
CA GLY A 65 4.42 -16.79 -3.04
C GLY A 65 3.59 -17.62 -4.02
N ASP A 66 2.46 -18.13 -3.54
CA ASP A 66 1.52 -18.93 -4.33
C ASP A 66 0.80 -18.08 -5.39
N TYR A 67 0.57 -16.79 -5.10
CA TYR A 67 -0.14 -15.89 -6.02
C TYR A 67 0.81 -14.95 -6.75
N VAL A 68 1.79 -14.38 -6.04
CA VAL A 68 2.72 -13.38 -6.60
C VAL A 68 4.14 -13.57 -6.08
N GLN A 69 5.11 -13.03 -6.82
CA GLN A 69 6.55 -13.24 -6.59
C GLN A 69 7.25 -12.05 -5.92
N TRP A 70 6.50 -11.02 -5.55
CA TRP A 70 6.95 -9.84 -4.82
C TRP A 70 6.37 -9.86 -3.41
N ASP A 71 6.98 -9.13 -2.49
CA ASP A 71 6.33 -8.71 -1.24
C ASP A 71 5.67 -7.34 -1.44
N PRO A 72 4.69 -6.96 -0.60
CA PRO A 72 3.98 -5.71 -0.81
C PRO A 72 4.89 -4.46 -0.75
N MET A 73 5.95 -4.46 0.06
CA MET A 73 6.86 -3.31 0.14
C MET A 73 7.59 -3.10 -1.19
N GLU A 74 8.13 -4.16 -1.78
CA GLU A 74 8.75 -4.15 -3.11
C GLU A 74 7.75 -3.68 -4.17
N PHE A 75 6.52 -4.19 -4.14
CA PHE A 75 5.48 -3.85 -5.10
C PHE A 75 5.10 -2.36 -5.05
N PHE A 76 4.85 -1.79 -3.88
CA PHE A 76 4.54 -0.37 -3.73
C PHE A 76 5.74 0.52 -4.10
N TYR A 77 6.94 0.15 -3.66
CA TYR A 77 8.15 0.91 -3.99
C TYR A 77 8.41 0.95 -5.50
N PHE A 78 8.18 -0.17 -6.20
CA PHE A 78 8.30 -0.24 -7.67
C PHE A 78 7.31 0.70 -8.40
N GLN A 79 6.15 0.97 -7.80
CA GLN A 79 5.11 1.84 -8.35
C GLN A 79 5.24 3.31 -7.91
N ASP A 80 6.39 3.71 -7.35
CA ASP A 80 6.70 5.07 -6.90
C ASP A 80 5.86 5.54 -5.69
N TRP A 81 5.53 4.62 -4.78
CA TRP A 81 4.86 4.95 -3.52
C TRP A 81 5.84 5.05 -2.36
N ASN A 82 5.58 5.99 -1.45
CA ASN A 82 6.20 6.01 -0.14
C ASN A 82 5.66 4.86 0.73
N VAL A 83 6.54 4.07 1.33
CA VAL A 83 6.19 2.89 2.13
C VAL A 83 6.55 3.14 3.60
N VAL A 84 5.60 2.86 4.51
CA VAL A 84 5.83 2.83 5.97
C VAL A 84 5.40 1.47 6.49
N GLU A 85 6.37 0.69 6.96
CA GLU A 85 6.11 -0.61 7.56
C GLU A 85 5.61 -0.46 9.01
N VAL A 86 4.58 -1.24 9.36
CA VAL A 86 4.13 -1.43 10.74
C VAL A 86 4.38 -2.90 11.10
N PRO A 87 5.33 -3.21 11.98
CA PRO A 87 5.72 -4.61 12.24
C PRO A 87 4.65 -5.39 13.04
N ASP A 88 3.75 -4.70 13.74
CA ASP A 88 2.59 -5.31 14.42
C ASP A 88 1.34 -4.44 14.23
N GLY A 89 0.41 -4.90 13.40
CA GLY A 89 -0.86 -4.23 13.14
C GLY A 89 -1.83 -4.19 14.33
N PHE A 90 -1.59 -4.99 15.37
CA PHE A 90 -2.38 -4.96 16.60
C PHE A 90 -1.89 -3.90 17.60
N ASP A 91 -0.65 -3.41 17.45
CA ASP A 91 -0.14 -2.29 18.23
C ASP A 91 -0.62 -0.95 17.62
N PHE A 92 -1.73 -0.44 18.15
CA PHE A 92 -2.28 0.85 17.76
C PHE A 92 -1.29 2.02 17.93
N GLY A 93 -0.33 1.92 18.87
CA GLY A 93 0.72 2.92 19.03
C GLY A 93 1.61 2.99 17.80
N LEU A 94 2.03 1.84 17.28
CA LEU A 94 2.81 1.75 16.04
C LEU A 94 2.01 2.18 14.82
N VAL A 95 0.74 1.77 14.71
CA VAL A 95 -0.16 2.19 13.62
C VAL A 95 -0.30 3.72 13.59
N LEU A 96 -0.54 4.36 14.73
CA LEU A 96 -0.64 5.81 14.82
C LEU A 96 0.68 6.52 14.49
N ALA A 97 1.82 5.96 14.90
CA ALA A 97 3.14 6.48 14.56
C ALA A 97 3.37 6.43 13.05
N ALA A 98 3.05 5.31 12.40
CA ALA A 98 3.18 5.14 10.97
C ALA A 98 2.24 6.07 10.18
N GLN A 99 0.99 6.23 10.62
CA GLN A 99 0.07 7.18 10.01
C GLN A 99 0.61 8.61 10.10
N ARG A 100 1.10 9.04 11.28
CA ARG A 100 1.74 10.36 11.44
C ARG A 100 2.95 10.51 10.53
N ARG A 101 3.80 9.49 10.45
CA ARG A 101 4.96 9.49 9.56
C ARG A 101 4.58 9.65 8.09
N ALA A 102 3.54 8.96 7.63
CA ALA A 102 3.03 9.11 6.28
C ALA A 102 2.54 10.53 5.98
N LEU A 103 2.04 11.27 6.98
CA LEU A 103 1.60 12.67 6.81
C LEU A 103 2.76 13.67 6.71
N GLU A 104 3.97 13.28 7.09
CA GLU A 104 5.16 14.13 7.03
C GLU A 104 5.87 14.04 5.67
N PHE A 105 5.48 13.09 4.81
CA PHE A 105 6.06 13.00 3.48
C PHE A 105 5.63 14.19 2.63
N ASP A 106 6.65 14.82 2.04
CA ASP A 106 6.48 15.79 0.98
C ASP A 106 6.38 15.02 -0.34
N ASN A 107 5.16 14.81 -0.81
CA ASN A 107 4.85 14.05 -2.01
C ASN A 107 4.94 14.93 -3.29
N GLY A 108 5.42 16.18 -3.19
CA GLY A 108 5.51 17.14 -4.29
C GLY A 108 4.31 18.06 -4.43
#